data_AF-A0AAN7PZK2-F1
#
_entry.id   AF-A0AAN7PZK2-F1
#
_cell.length_a   1.000
_cell.length_b   1.000
_cell.length_c   1.000
_cell.angle_alpha   90.00
_cell.angle_beta   90.00
_cell.angle_gamma   90.00
#
_symmetry.space_group_name_H-M   'P 1'
#
loop_
_entity.id
_entity.type
_entity.pdbx_description
1 polymer ?
#
loop_
_entity_poly.entity_id
_entity_poly.type
_entity_poly.pdbx_seq_one_letter_code
_entity_poly.pdbx_strand_id
1 'polypeptide(L)'
;MKPSSSLLEAIDLIVQGAQNLLVLVQNKRNPRRKPFFTANPYIPTSTTYHTSYMNFCWLTQEEIIRLLLNSISLFSPLYALSIASLDLITTDFSALDYDSAATSTVEPIALSLVHQTSVSITDPEGALIGEISPLALACYHETLAVAKAT
;
A
#
# COMPACT_ATOMS: atom_id res chain seq x y z
N MET A 1 14.32 -6.53 -10.27
CA MET A 1 14.71 -5.29 -10.97
C MET A 1 16.22 -5.24 -11.22
N LYS A 2 16.68 -4.37 -12.13
CA LYS A 2 18.12 -4.16 -12.40
C LYS A 2 18.62 -2.94 -11.61
N PRO A 3 19.93 -2.83 -11.30
CA PRO A 3 20.48 -1.67 -10.59
C PRO A 3 20.39 -0.36 -11.38
N SER A 4 20.19 -0.44 -12.70
CA SER A 4 20.00 0.72 -13.57
C SER A 4 18.54 1.16 -13.71
N SER A 5 17.60 0.47 -13.07
CA SER A 5 16.19 0.87 -13.05
C SER A 5 16.03 2.21 -12.33
N SER A 6 15.06 3.00 -12.76
CA SER A 6 14.79 4.30 -12.15
C SER A 6 14.06 4.16 -10.81
N LEU A 7 14.12 5.21 -9.98
CA LEU A 7 13.32 5.27 -8.76
C LEU A 7 11.82 5.24 -9.07
N LEU A 8 11.39 5.86 -10.18
CA LEU A 8 9.99 5.85 -10.62
C LEU A 8 9.50 4.42 -10.89
N GLU A 9 10.29 3.61 -11.61
CA GLU A 9 9.97 2.20 -11.84
C GLU A 9 9.83 1.42 -10.52
N ALA A 10 10.66 1.74 -9.52
CA ALA A 10 10.58 1.11 -8.20
C ALA A 10 9.30 1.52 -7.46
N ILE A 11 8.92 2.81 -7.53
CA ILE A 11 7.70 3.34 -6.92
C ILE A 11 6.46 2.71 -7.59
N ASP A 12 6.41 2.63 -8.91
CA ASP A 12 5.27 2.05 -9.64
C ASP A 12 5.02 0.59 -9.23
N LEU A 13 6.08 -0.19 -8.98
CA LEU A 13 5.96 -1.56 -8.51
C LEU A 13 5.43 -1.65 -7.08
N ILE A 14 5.84 -0.73 -6.19
CA ILE A 14 5.30 -0.63 -4.84
C ILE A 14 3.82 -0.25 -4.86
N VAL A 15 3.44 0.71 -5.69
CA VAL A 15 2.04 1.15 -5.85
C VAL A 15 1.16 0.01 -6.36
N GLN A 16 1.71 -0.87 -7.20
CA GLN A 16 1.05 -2.11 -7.65
C GLN A 16 0.97 -3.21 -6.57
N GLY A 17 1.49 -2.95 -5.36
CA GLY A 17 1.38 -3.84 -4.20
C GLY A 17 2.67 -4.61 -3.85
N ALA A 18 3.80 -4.33 -4.49
CA ALA A 18 5.06 -4.96 -4.12
C ALA A 18 5.60 -4.41 -2.78
N GLN A 19 5.74 -5.27 -1.77
CA GLN A 19 6.28 -4.88 -0.46
C GLN A 19 7.81 -4.80 -0.46
N ASN A 20 8.46 -5.65 -1.26
CA ASN A 20 9.92 -5.74 -1.34
C ASN A 20 10.34 -5.94 -2.80
N LEU A 21 11.40 -5.25 -3.21
CA LEU A 21 11.96 -5.29 -4.55
C LEU A 21 13.32 -5.98 -4.52
N LEU A 22 13.46 -7.07 -5.28
CA LEU A 22 14.73 -7.76 -5.43
C LEU A 22 15.54 -7.10 -6.55
N VAL A 23 16.72 -6.56 -6.21
CA VAL A 23 17.64 -5.92 -7.16
C VAL A 23 18.83 -6.83 -7.41
N LEU A 24 19.04 -7.17 -8.68
CA LEU A 24 20.13 -8.05 -9.08
C LEU A 24 21.42 -7.26 -9.32
N VAL A 25 22.34 -7.29 -8.37
CA VAL A 25 23.62 -6.57 -8.46
C VAL A 25 24.61 -7.39 -9.29
N GLN A 26 24.74 -7.05 -10.57
CA GLN A 26 25.78 -7.63 -11.41
C GLN A 26 27.15 -7.09 -10.99
N ASN A 27 28.00 -7.97 -10.48
CA ASN A 27 29.38 -7.63 -10.17
C ASN A 27 30.16 -7.46 -11.49
N LYS A 28 30.54 -6.22 -11.84
CA LYS A 28 31.31 -5.91 -13.08
C LYS A 28 32.75 -6.46 -13.07
N ARG A 29 33.13 -7.28 -12.08
CA ARG A 29 34.45 -7.95 -12.03
C ARG A 29 34.41 -9.29 -12.76
N ASN A 30 34.44 -9.23 -14.09
CA ASN A 30 35.11 -10.15 -15.04
C ASN A 30 34.34 -10.27 -16.37
N PRO A 31 34.88 -9.79 -17.51
CA PRO A 31 34.20 -9.86 -18.81
C PRO A 31 34.20 -11.28 -19.45
N ARG A 32 34.55 -12.34 -18.71
CA ARG A 32 34.74 -13.69 -19.26
C ARG A 32 33.55 -14.65 -19.13
N ARG A 33 32.40 -14.24 -18.59
CA ARG A 33 31.28 -15.17 -18.39
C ARG A 33 30.00 -14.66 -19.03
N LYS A 34 29.61 -15.33 -20.12
CA LYS A 34 28.34 -15.14 -20.83
C LYS A 34 27.17 -15.40 -19.86
N PRO A 35 26.09 -14.60 -19.87
CA PRO A 35 24.91 -14.90 -19.09
C PRO A 35 24.13 -16.02 -19.79
N PHE A 36 24.13 -17.22 -19.20
CA PHE A 36 23.21 -18.28 -19.60
C PHE A 36 21.84 -17.99 -18.99
N PHE A 37 21.03 -17.19 -19.68
CA PHE A 37 19.59 -17.26 -19.53
C PHE A 37 19.07 -18.32 -20.50
N THR A 38 19.02 -19.57 -20.06
CA THR A 38 18.13 -20.57 -20.64
C THR A 38 17.05 -20.85 -19.63
N ALA A 39 15.85 -20.37 -19.93
CA ALA A 39 14.64 -20.71 -19.21
C ALA A 39 14.41 -22.23 -19.23
N ASN A 40 14.19 -22.85 -18.06
CA ASN A 40 13.33 -24.02 -17.94
C ASN A 40 12.88 -24.19 -16.47
N PRO A 41 11.57 -24.36 -16.15
CA PRO A 41 11.09 -24.48 -14.77
C PRO A 41 11.05 -25.92 -14.23
N TYR A 42 11.64 -26.89 -14.91
CA TYR A 42 11.67 -28.28 -14.45
C TYR A 42 13.06 -28.88 -14.70
N ILE A 43 13.78 -29.26 -13.65
CA ILE A 43 14.63 -30.46 -13.49
C ILE A 43 15.41 -30.32 -12.16
N PRO A 44 15.29 -31.29 -11.23
CA PRO A 44 16.18 -31.42 -10.08
C PRO A 44 17.22 -32.51 -10.34
N THR A 45 18.49 -32.17 -10.59
CA THR A 45 19.59 -33.16 -10.46
C THR A 45 20.94 -32.49 -10.19
N SER A 46 21.44 -32.80 -8.99
CA SER A 46 22.84 -32.95 -8.56
C SER A 46 23.95 -32.73 -9.60
N THR A 47 24.87 -31.80 -9.30
CA THR A 47 26.32 -32.02 -9.09
C THR A 47 27.13 -30.76 -9.44
N THR A 48 28.09 -30.45 -8.56
CA THR A 48 29.18 -29.47 -8.71
C THR A 48 28.82 -28.00 -8.46
N TYR A 49 28.92 -27.60 -7.19
CA TYR A 49 28.86 -26.23 -6.71
C TYR A 49 29.97 -25.37 -7.31
N HIS A 50 29.70 -24.74 -8.44
CA HIS A 50 30.36 -23.48 -8.80
C HIS A 50 29.29 -22.40 -8.91
N THR A 51 28.58 -22.16 -7.81
CA THR A 51 27.61 -21.07 -7.66
C THR A 51 28.34 -19.75 -7.87
N SER A 52 28.25 -19.21 -9.08
CA SER A 52 28.52 -17.80 -9.33
C SER A 52 27.59 -17.01 -8.41
N TYR A 53 28.15 -16.45 -7.33
CA TYR A 53 27.44 -15.62 -6.37
C TYR A 53 26.85 -14.41 -7.10
N MET A 54 25.59 -14.54 -7.52
CA MET A 54 24.81 -13.42 -8.02
C MET A 54 24.40 -12.64 -6.78
N ASN A 55 25.03 -11.49 -6.56
CA ASN A 55 24.71 -10.65 -5.43
C ASN A 55 23.32 -10.04 -5.66
N PHE A 56 22.42 -10.18 -4.70
CA PHE A 56 21.13 -9.51 -4.70
C PHE A 56 21.04 -8.60 -3.49
N CYS A 57 20.33 -7.49 -3.63
CA CYS A 57 19.85 -6.72 -2.49
C CYS A 57 18.32 -6.70 -2.50
N TRP A 58 17.76 -6.61 -1.31
CA TRP A 58 16.36 -6.30 -1.13
C TRP A 58 16.25 -4.79 -0.93
N LEU A 59 15.21 -4.23 -1.51
CA LEU A 59 14.82 -2.85 -1.27
C LEU A 59 13.39 -2.89 -0.75
N THR A 60 13.18 -2.40 0.47
CA THR A 60 11.86 -2.44 1.09
C THR A 60 11.06 -1.19 0.74
N GLN A 61 9.73 -1.27 0.87
CA GLN A 61 8.87 -0.08 0.77
C GLN A 61 9.30 1.02 1.75
N GLU A 62 9.68 0.65 2.97
CA GLU A 62 10.15 1.55 4.01
C GLU A 62 11.41 2.32 3.61
N GLU A 63 12.37 1.65 2.95
CA GLU A 63 13.60 2.30 2.48
C GLU A 63 13.32 3.35 1.41
N ILE A 64 12.38 3.09 0.49
CA ILE A 64 11.95 4.08 -0.51
C ILE A 64 11.28 5.26 0.19
N ILE A 65 10.33 5.02 1.10
CA ILE A 65 9.63 6.08 1.81
C ILE A 65 10.62 6.94 2.60
N ARG A 66 11.58 6.32 3.29
CA ARG A 66 12.63 7.02 4.03
C ARG A 66 13.51 7.87 3.12
N LEU A 67 13.88 7.37 1.93
CA LEU A 67 14.63 8.13 0.94
C LEU A 67 13.86 9.40 0.53
N LEU A 68 12.56 9.28 0.25
CA LEU A 68 11.71 10.40 -0.14
C LEU A 68 11.58 11.42 1.00
N LEU A 69 11.29 10.97 2.23
CA LEU A 69 11.19 11.83 3.41
C LEU A 69 12.51 12.56 3.71
N ASN A 70 13.66 11.88 3.56
CA ASN A 70 14.99 12.49 3.70
C ASN A 70 15.35 13.44 2.56
N SER A 71 14.69 13.33 1.41
CA SER A 71 14.88 14.28 0.30
C SER A 71 14.04 15.53 0.52
N ILE A 72 12.84 15.38 1.08
CA ILE A 72 11.97 16.49 1.47
C ILE A 72 12.53 17.23 2.70
N SER A 73 13.18 16.51 3.61
CA SER A 73 13.79 17.07 4.82
C SER A 73 14.82 18.17 4.55
N LEU A 74 15.45 18.14 3.38
CA LEU A 74 16.38 19.16 2.92
C LEU A 74 15.73 20.55 2.79
N PHE A 75 14.41 20.59 2.61
CA PHE A 75 13.64 21.82 2.41
C PHE A 75 12.66 22.13 3.54
N SER A 76 12.29 21.15 4.37
CA SER A 76 11.34 21.33 5.47
C SER A 76 11.49 20.25 6.54
N PRO A 77 11.38 20.57 7.85
CA PRO A 77 11.45 19.60 8.93
C PRO A 77 10.17 18.75 9.09
N LEU A 78 9.47 18.44 7.99
CA LEU A 78 8.15 17.78 7.95
C LEU A 78 8.03 16.54 8.85
N TYR A 79 9.08 15.72 8.89
CA TYR A 79 9.14 14.48 9.68
C TYR A 79 9.31 14.71 11.19
N ALA A 80 9.67 15.92 11.63
CA ALA A 80 9.79 16.32 13.02
C ALA A 80 8.56 17.09 13.52
N LEU A 81 7.64 17.45 12.62
CA LEU A 81 6.39 18.12 12.95
C LEU A 81 5.37 17.10 13.49
N SER A 82 4.52 17.55 14.43
CA SER A 82 3.41 16.72 14.89
C SER A 82 2.32 16.66 13.83
N ILE A 83 1.54 15.58 13.79
CA ILE A 83 0.40 15.45 12.85
C ILE A 83 -0.56 16.64 12.97
N ALA A 84 -0.79 17.13 14.19
CA ALA A 84 -1.63 18.31 14.43
C ALA A 84 -1.07 19.59 13.79
N SER A 85 0.25 19.76 13.74
CA SER A 85 0.89 20.92 13.11
C SER A 85 1.00 20.83 11.58
N LEU A 86 0.72 19.65 11.01
CA LEU A 86 0.76 19.43 9.56
C LEU A 86 -0.55 19.84 8.85
N ASP A 87 -1.57 20.27 9.60
CA ASP A 87 -2.89 20.63 9.07
C ASP A 87 -3.54 19.49 8.26
N LEU A 88 -3.22 18.23 8.62
CA LEU A 88 -3.74 17.02 7.98
C LEU A 88 -5.00 16.49 8.67
N ILE A 89 -5.27 16.92 9.90
CA ILE A 89 -6.42 16.45 10.68
C ILE A 89 -7.65 17.20 10.18
N THR A 90 -8.54 16.48 9.49
CA THR A 90 -9.85 17.01 9.12
C THR A 90 -10.85 16.71 10.24
N THR A 91 -11.49 17.74 10.79
CA THR A 91 -12.53 17.59 11.82
C THR A 91 -13.93 17.43 11.23
N ASP A 92 -14.08 17.74 9.93
CA ASP A 92 -15.33 17.61 9.20
C ASP A 92 -15.47 16.17 8.69
N PHE A 93 -15.90 15.27 9.57
CA PHE A 93 -16.22 13.88 9.22
C PHE A 93 -17.71 13.62 9.40
N SER A 94 -18.27 12.79 8.51
CA SER A 94 -19.66 12.35 8.64
C SER A 94 -19.76 11.31 9.75
N ALA A 95 -20.63 11.55 10.72
CA ALA A 95 -20.94 10.62 11.79
C ALA A 95 -22.42 10.23 11.76
N LEU A 96 -22.70 8.96 12.02
CA LEU A 96 -24.03 8.38 12.12
C LEU A 96 -24.22 7.82 13.53
N ASP A 97 -25.33 8.18 14.15
CA ASP A 97 -25.78 7.53 15.39
C ASP A 97 -26.18 6.08 15.07
N TYR A 98 -25.66 5.13 15.84
CA TYR A 98 -25.93 3.71 15.72
C TYR A 98 -27.44 3.40 15.80
N ASP A 99 -28.16 4.13 16.64
CA ASP A 99 -29.61 3.93 16.84
C ASP A 99 -30.46 4.66 15.78
N SER A 100 -29.83 5.35 14.83
CA SER A 100 -30.53 6.04 13.75
C SER A 100 -31.16 5.06 12.74
N ALA A 101 -32.24 5.51 12.10
CA ALA A 101 -32.92 4.71 11.10
C ALA A 101 -31.99 4.40 9.92
N ALA A 102 -32.03 3.17 9.38
CA ALA A 102 -31.20 2.80 8.24
C ALA A 102 -31.37 3.75 7.03
N THR A 103 -32.55 4.35 6.86
CA THR A 103 -32.82 5.31 5.79
C THR A 103 -31.99 6.60 5.90
N SER A 104 -31.61 7.04 7.10
CA SER A 104 -30.76 8.24 7.27
C SER A 104 -29.30 7.98 6.91
N THR A 105 -28.91 6.73 6.67
CA THR A 105 -27.53 6.36 6.31
C THR A 105 -27.22 6.49 4.82
N VAL A 106 -28.25 6.53 3.97
CA VAL A 106 -28.11 6.46 2.50
C VAL A 106 -27.33 7.64 1.94
N GLU A 107 -27.70 8.86 2.34
CA GLU A 107 -27.04 10.08 1.88
C GLU A 107 -25.59 10.19 2.38
N PRO A 108 -25.30 9.99 3.68
CA PRO A 108 -23.92 9.96 4.18
C PRO A 108 -23.03 8.93 3.49
N ILE A 109 -23.53 7.71 3.25
CA ILE A 109 -22.77 6.67 2.54
C ILE A 109 -22.56 7.04 1.07
N ALA A 110 -23.58 7.60 0.40
CA ALA A 110 -23.41 8.04 -0.98
C ALA A 110 -22.35 9.15 -1.11
N LEU A 111 -22.37 10.13 -0.20
CA LEU A 111 -21.37 11.18 -0.15
C LEU A 111 -19.99 10.62 0.18
N SER A 112 -19.89 9.65 1.09
CA SER A 112 -18.61 9.04 1.46
C SER A 112 -17.97 8.27 0.30
N LEU A 113 -18.78 7.61 -0.52
CA LEU A 113 -18.33 6.98 -1.76
C LEU A 113 -17.84 7.99 -2.80
N VAL A 114 -18.51 9.15 -2.92
CA VAL A 114 -18.09 10.21 -3.86
C VAL A 114 -16.79 10.88 -3.39
N HIS A 115 -16.70 11.21 -2.11
CA HIS A 115 -15.56 11.91 -1.54
C HIS A 115 -14.42 10.97 -1.13
N GLN A 116 -14.62 9.66 -1.27
CA GLN A 116 -13.68 8.62 -0.83
C GLN A 116 -13.30 8.78 0.65
N THR A 117 -14.28 9.07 1.49
CA THR A 117 -14.15 9.25 2.94
C THR A 117 -14.86 8.12 3.69
N SER A 118 -14.50 7.89 4.95
CA SER A 118 -15.25 6.99 5.84
C SER A 118 -16.40 7.74 6.53
N VAL A 119 -17.47 7.00 6.87
CA VAL A 119 -18.52 7.46 7.78
C VAL A 119 -18.31 6.80 9.14
N SER A 120 -18.20 7.61 10.19
CA SER A 120 -18.08 7.13 11.57
C SER A 120 -19.43 6.69 12.11
N ILE A 121 -19.47 5.60 12.89
CA ILE A 121 -20.64 5.17 13.63
C ILE A 121 -20.38 5.45 15.11
N THR A 122 -21.27 6.21 15.74
CA THR A 122 -21.15 6.61 17.16
C THR A 122 -22.30 6.07 17.98
N ASP A 123 -22.06 5.87 19.27
CA ASP A 123 -23.13 5.63 20.26
C ASP A 123 -23.85 6.94 20.65
N PRO A 124 -24.94 6.88 21.45
CA PRO A 124 -25.66 8.07 21.91
C PRO A 124 -24.82 9.03 22.75
N GLU A 125 -23.74 8.54 23.37
CA GLU A 125 -22.76 9.32 24.13
C GLU A 125 -21.70 10.00 23.23
N GLY A 126 -21.73 9.71 21.91
CA GLY A 126 -20.82 10.27 20.91
C GLY A 126 -19.47 9.54 20.81
N ALA A 127 -19.32 8.39 21.45
CA ALA A 127 -18.12 7.57 21.31
C ALA A 127 -18.13 6.79 19.99
N LEU A 128 -16.98 6.71 19.33
CA LEU A 128 -16.80 5.95 18.10
C LEU A 128 -16.89 4.45 18.38
N ILE A 129 -17.84 3.77 17.73
CA ILE A 129 -18.04 2.32 17.87
C ILE A 129 -17.79 1.54 16.57
N GLY A 130 -17.68 2.24 15.43
CA GLY A 130 -17.36 1.61 14.14
C GLY A 130 -17.18 2.62 13.01
N GLU A 131 -16.88 2.13 11.81
CA GLU A 131 -16.83 2.93 10.59
C GLU A 131 -17.39 2.17 9.38
N ILE A 132 -17.84 2.93 8.38
CA ILE A 132 -18.19 2.45 7.05
C ILE A 132 -17.27 3.16 6.06
N SER A 133 -16.31 2.42 5.51
CA SER A 133 -15.36 2.96 4.53
C SER A 133 -15.63 2.45 3.11
N PRO A 134 -15.34 3.24 2.06
CA PRO A 134 -15.46 2.82 0.67
C PRO A 134 -14.69 1.54 0.37
N LEU A 135 -13.53 1.36 1.02
CA LEU A 135 -12.74 0.13 0.92
C LEU A 135 -13.47 -1.08 1.52
N ALA A 136 -14.06 -0.93 2.71
CA ALA A 136 -14.83 -2.00 3.34
C ALA A 136 -16.04 -2.40 2.47
N LEU A 137 -16.71 -1.42 1.85
CA LEU A 137 -17.82 -1.64 0.92
C LEU A 137 -17.36 -2.31 -0.38
N ALA A 138 -16.24 -1.88 -0.96
CA ALA A 138 -15.70 -2.45 -2.21
C ALA A 138 -15.20 -3.89 -2.04
N CYS A 139 -14.71 -4.24 -0.86
CA CYS A 139 -14.28 -5.60 -0.52
C CYS A 139 -15.45 -6.53 -0.20
N TYR A 140 -16.67 -5.99 -0.02
CA TYR A 140 -17.85 -6.79 0.24
C TYR A 140 -18.34 -7.43 -1.05
N HIS A 141 -17.93 -8.68 -1.30
CA HIS A 141 -18.40 -9.47 -2.43
C HIS A 141 -19.90 -9.72 -2.27
N GLU A 142 -20.67 -9.23 -3.25
CA GLU A 142 -22.12 -9.31 -3.43
C GLU A 142 -22.69 -10.73 -3.30
N THR A 143 -22.69 -11.30 -2.09
CA THR A 143 -23.41 -12.53 -1.79
C THR A 143 -24.72 -12.15 -1.12
N LEU A 144 -25.65 -11.67 -1.96
CA LEU A 144 -27.10 -11.67 -1.77
C LEU A 144 -27.62 -11.52 -0.32
N ALA A 145 -27.86 -10.30 0.11
CA ALA A 145 -28.95 -10.02 1.03
C ALA A 145 -30.00 -9.19 0.28
N VAL A 146 -30.95 -9.88 -0.34
CA VAL A 146 -32.24 -9.30 -0.73
C VAL A 146 -32.84 -8.71 0.56
N ALA A 147 -32.80 -7.39 0.70
CA ALA A 147 -33.48 -6.70 1.78
C ALA A 147 -34.99 -6.89 1.57
N LYS A 148 -35.58 -7.80 2.34
CA LYS A 148 -37.02 -8.00 2.40
C LYS A 148 -37.61 -6.80 3.14
N ALA A 149 -38.25 -5.88 2.41
CA ALA A 149 -39.14 -4.90 3.01
C ALA A 149 -40.24 -5.67 3.78
N THR A 150 -40.38 -5.37 5.07
CA THR A 150 -41.47 -5.88 5.92
C THR A 150 -42.22 -4.69 6.49
#